data_AF-A0A535HW34-F1
#
_entry.id   AF-A0A535HW34-F1
#
_cell.length_a   1.000
_cell.length_b   1.000
_cell.length_c   1.000
_cell.angle_alpha   90.00
_cell.angle_beta   90.00
_cell.angle_gamma   90.00
#
_symmetry.space_group_name_H-M   'P 1'
#
loop_
_entity.id
_entity.type
_entity.pdbx_description
1 polymer ?
#
loop_
_entity_poly.entity_id
_entity_poly.type
_entity_poly.pdbx_seq_one_letter_code
_entity_poly.pdbx_strand_id
1 'polypeptide(L)'
;MSEREPQQKDSRLKPTSAVLDEMHHGDIHGAFGTIRQSDVAPRRTWRQRLLTLAAIVGPGIIVMVGDNDAGGVSTYAQAGQDFGYSLLWTLVLLIPVLIVNQEMVVRLGAVTGVGYAKLISERFGRFWGWYSVAGIFLLNFLTISTEFMGISLAGEYFGLRSVVAVPLAAVILIGITISGNFRRWERAMFVFLFASLLVLPLALLSHPDPGAVVHGFFVPGVQGGLTSNSALLIVAVVGTTVAPWQLFFQQSNVIDKRITPRWLEYEKADTVIGAFVVVIGAAAIMMATASAFSGTHEFGHYLDGLHVAQGLTKFISPAAGAIFALLLFDASIVGASAVTLATSYAFGDMFGLRHSLHRGVREAKLFYASYTGMVVLAAAIVLIPRAPLGLITTAVQALAGIMLPSATVFALLLCNDRAVLGPWVNRSWLNAIAGVIVSAMLVLSLILVISTVIPSIDVTSLLVVLSAVAALVLIAGGTWNWLTSRGRAQVPEVSREERENWRMPALAFLDRPVWSIGRRLAIYALSGYLVLSIIMLVVKAVELATQR
;
A
#
# COMPACT_ATOMS: atom_id res chain seq x y z
N MET A 1 -17.29 -26.59 -60.75
CA MET A 1 -17.84 -26.69 -59.38
C MET A 1 -16.71 -27.18 -58.49
N SER A 2 -16.12 -26.29 -57.71
CA SER A 2 -15.09 -26.63 -56.71
C SER A 2 -15.75 -26.41 -55.35
N GLU A 3 -16.30 -27.48 -54.78
CA GLU A 3 -16.79 -27.45 -53.40
C GLU A 3 -15.58 -27.37 -52.47
N ARG A 4 -15.41 -26.23 -51.82
CA ARG A 4 -14.49 -26.07 -50.70
C ARG A 4 -15.21 -26.51 -49.43
N GLU A 5 -14.57 -27.40 -48.70
CA GLU A 5 -14.93 -27.78 -47.33
C GLU A 5 -15.19 -26.54 -46.45
N PRO A 6 -16.19 -26.58 -45.56
CA PRO A 6 -16.36 -25.52 -44.57
C PRO A 6 -15.22 -25.59 -43.54
N GLN A 7 -14.36 -24.57 -43.55
CA GLN A 7 -13.37 -24.34 -42.50
C GLN A 7 -14.04 -24.42 -41.12
N GLN A 8 -13.60 -25.40 -40.33
CA GLN A 8 -13.89 -25.56 -38.92
C GLN A 8 -13.39 -24.32 -38.17
N LYS A 9 -14.29 -23.36 -37.95
CA LYS A 9 -14.04 -22.15 -37.16
C LYS A 9 -13.78 -22.58 -35.71
N ASP A 10 -12.55 -22.39 -35.27
CA ASP A 10 -12.03 -22.49 -33.91
C ASP A 10 -13.03 -21.89 -32.90
N SER A 11 -13.86 -22.73 -32.28
CA SER A 11 -14.94 -22.34 -31.37
C SER A 11 -14.44 -22.20 -29.94
N ARG A 12 -13.35 -21.44 -29.74
CA ARG A 12 -12.99 -20.98 -28.39
C ARG A 12 -14.01 -19.91 -28.02
N LEU A 13 -14.92 -20.27 -27.10
CA LEU A 13 -15.85 -19.35 -26.46
C LEU A 13 -15.07 -18.10 -26.03
N LYS A 14 -15.32 -16.97 -26.70
CA LYS A 14 -14.71 -15.69 -26.31
C LYS A 14 -15.23 -15.34 -24.92
N PRO A 15 -14.36 -15.08 -23.93
CA PRO A 15 -14.82 -14.78 -22.59
C PRO A 15 -15.68 -13.51 -22.61
N THR A 16 -16.88 -13.60 -22.02
CA THR A 16 -17.81 -12.46 -21.81
C THR A 16 -17.38 -11.57 -20.63
N SER A 17 -16.39 -12.01 -19.86
CA SER A 17 -15.82 -11.34 -18.67
C SER A 17 -14.36 -10.96 -18.90
N ALA A 18 -13.91 -9.88 -18.28
CA ALA A 18 -12.50 -9.44 -18.28
C ALA A 18 -11.56 -10.29 -17.44
N VAL A 19 -12.07 -11.21 -16.63
CA VAL A 19 -11.27 -12.13 -15.84
C VAL A 19 -10.38 -12.96 -16.78
N LEU A 20 -9.06 -12.81 -16.62
CA LEU A 20 -8.07 -13.35 -17.54
C LEU A 20 -7.69 -14.82 -17.26
N ASP A 21 -8.02 -15.34 -16.08
CA ASP A 21 -7.65 -16.69 -15.63
C ASP A 21 -8.88 -17.45 -15.09
N GLU A 22 -9.06 -18.70 -15.56
CA GLU A 22 -10.10 -19.62 -15.05
C GLU A 22 -9.95 -19.86 -13.54
N MET A 23 -8.72 -19.77 -13.01
CA MET A 23 -8.46 -19.93 -11.57
C MET A 23 -9.02 -18.79 -10.70
N HIS A 24 -9.38 -17.65 -11.29
CA HIS A 24 -10.04 -16.54 -10.59
C HIS A 24 -11.57 -16.69 -10.57
N HIS A 25 -12.11 -17.81 -11.06
CA HIS A 25 -13.51 -18.20 -10.91
C HIS A 25 -13.67 -19.33 -9.88
N GLY A 26 -14.82 -19.35 -9.20
CA GLY A 26 -15.20 -20.40 -8.25
C GLY A 26 -15.46 -19.91 -6.84
N ASP A 27 -15.40 -20.83 -5.89
CA ASP A 27 -15.68 -20.58 -4.47
C ASP A 27 -14.62 -19.66 -3.83
N ILE A 28 -15.07 -18.83 -2.90
CA ILE A 28 -14.19 -18.01 -2.05
C ILE A 28 -13.68 -18.90 -0.92
N HIS A 29 -12.36 -19.10 -0.85
CA HIS A 29 -11.71 -19.87 0.20
C HIS A 29 -10.87 -18.96 1.10
N GLY A 30 -11.52 -18.34 2.09
CA GLY A 30 -10.83 -17.52 3.08
C GLY A 30 -10.24 -18.31 4.25
N ALA A 31 -9.40 -17.63 5.03
CA ALA A 31 -8.76 -18.18 6.22
C ALA A 31 -9.77 -18.83 7.19
N PHE A 32 -10.86 -18.13 7.49
CA PHE A 32 -11.84 -18.53 8.49
C PHE A 32 -13.16 -19.08 7.90
N GLY A 33 -13.26 -19.30 6.59
CA GLY A 33 -14.50 -19.80 6.00
C GLY A 33 -14.44 -20.11 4.52
N THR A 34 -15.57 -20.57 3.96
CA THR A 34 -15.73 -20.76 2.52
C THR A 34 -17.12 -20.33 2.10
N ILE A 35 -17.19 -19.54 1.03
CA ILE A 35 -18.46 -19.10 0.43
C ILE A 35 -18.53 -19.75 -0.96
N ARG A 36 -19.56 -20.56 -1.17
CA ARG A 36 -19.76 -21.22 -2.47
C ARG A 36 -20.22 -20.21 -3.52
N GLN A 37 -19.78 -20.38 -4.76
CA GLN A 37 -20.23 -19.53 -5.87
C GLN A 37 -21.76 -19.58 -6.05
N SER A 38 -22.36 -20.75 -5.78
CA SER A 38 -23.81 -20.97 -5.83
C SER A 38 -24.57 -20.35 -4.65
N ASP A 39 -23.88 -19.93 -3.58
CA ASP A 39 -24.53 -19.26 -2.46
C ASP A 39 -24.96 -17.89 -2.94
N VAL A 40 -26.27 -17.68 -3.17
CA VAL A 40 -26.90 -16.40 -3.54
C VAL A 40 -27.84 -15.88 -2.45
N ALA A 41 -27.87 -16.56 -1.30
CA ALA A 41 -28.86 -16.28 -0.27
C ALA A 41 -28.56 -14.96 0.48
N PRO A 42 -29.57 -14.10 0.70
CA PRO A 42 -29.39 -12.87 1.45
C PRO A 42 -29.02 -13.17 2.91
N ARG A 43 -28.07 -12.41 3.47
CA ARG A 43 -27.65 -12.54 4.88
C ARG A 43 -28.62 -11.79 5.80
N ARG A 44 -29.58 -12.53 6.37
CA ARG A 44 -30.66 -11.97 7.20
C ARG A 44 -30.30 -11.85 8.67
N THR A 45 -29.50 -12.77 9.20
CA THR A 45 -29.12 -12.77 10.62
C THR A 45 -27.73 -12.18 10.84
N TRP A 46 -27.50 -11.63 12.03
CA TRP A 46 -26.18 -11.10 12.41
C TRP A 46 -25.09 -12.19 12.34
N ARG A 47 -25.41 -13.42 12.76
CA ARG A 47 -24.50 -14.57 12.72
C ARG A 47 -24.08 -14.90 11.28
N GLN A 48 -25.03 -14.90 10.34
CA GLN A 48 -24.71 -15.12 8.92
C GLN A 48 -23.81 -14.02 8.36
N ARG A 49 -24.05 -12.75 8.72
CA ARG A 49 -23.21 -11.63 8.31
C ARG A 49 -21.79 -11.74 8.88
N LEU A 50 -21.65 -12.09 10.15
CA LEU A 50 -20.35 -12.25 10.79
C LEU A 50 -19.56 -13.43 10.20
N LEU A 51 -20.21 -14.58 9.95
CA LEU A 51 -19.55 -15.72 9.29
C LEU A 51 -19.15 -15.40 7.85
N THR A 52 -19.94 -14.60 7.15
CA THR A 52 -19.62 -14.12 5.80
C THR A 52 -18.42 -13.17 5.84
N LEU A 53 -18.42 -12.23 6.79
CA LEU A 53 -17.29 -11.33 7.01
C LEU A 53 -16.03 -12.12 7.35
N ALA A 54 -16.08 -13.10 8.27
CA ALA A 54 -14.93 -13.93 8.62
C ALA A 54 -14.37 -14.72 7.41
N ALA A 55 -15.21 -15.13 6.46
CA ALA A 55 -14.76 -15.77 5.24
C ALA A 55 -14.12 -14.80 4.23
N ILE A 56 -14.51 -13.51 4.26
CA ILE A 56 -14.04 -12.48 3.32
C ILE A 56 -12.84 -11.69 3.87
N VAL A 57 -12.78 -11.48 5.18
CA VAL A 57 -11.68 -10.81 5.89
C VAL A 57 -10.35 -11.42 5.53
N GLY A 58 -9.40 -10.59 5.12
CA GLY A 58 -8.09 -11.02 4.64
C GLY A 58 -7.41 -9.95 3.82
N PRO A 59 -7.87 -9.64 2.59
CA PRO A 59 -7.11 -8.78 1.69
C PRO A 59 -6.92 -7.37 2.25
N GLY A 60 -7.95 -6.77 2.84
CA GLY A 60 -7.91 -5.47 3.50
C GLY A 60 -7.07 -5.45 4.77
N ILE A 61 -7.31 -6.38 5.70
CA ILE A 61 -6.53 -6.38 6.96
C ILE A 61 -5.06 -6.75 6.74
N ILE A 62 -4.74 -7.68 5.82
CA ILE A 62 -3.36 -8.07 5.52
C ILE A 62 -2.60 -6.94 4.85
N VAL A 63 -3.20 -6.23 3.89
CA VAL A 63 -2.49 -5.10 3.25
C VAL A 63 -2.26 -3.94 4.22
N MET A 64 -3.21 -3.69 5.13
CA MET A 64 -3.09 -2.59 6.08
C MET A 64 -2.07 -2.93 7.17
N VAL A 65 -2.13 -4.10 7.79
CA VAL A 65 -1.15 -4.49 8.81
C VAL A 65 0.23 -4.69 8.21
N GLY A 66 0.32 -5.22 6.98
CA GLY A 66 1.59 -5.33 6.25
C GLY A 66 2.23 -4.01 5.86
N ASP A 67 1.53 -2.89 6.02
CA ASP A 67 2.06 -1.54 5.83
C ASP A 67 2.75 -0.99 7.09
N ASN A 68 2.48 -1.58 8.26
CA ASN A 68 3.36 -1.44 9.42
C ASN A 68 4.59 -2.35 9.25
N ASP A 69 5.26 -2.21 8.12
CA ASP A 69 6.49 -2.89 7.76
C ASP A 69 7.68 -2.34 8.57
N ALA A 70 8.90 -2.85 8.33
CA ALA A 70 10.07 -2.40 9.08
C ALA A 70 10.30 -0.88 8.94
N GLY A 71 10.01 -0.32 7.76
CA GLY A 71 10.08 1.11 7.49
C GLY A 71 9.05 1.91 8.30
N GLY A 72 7.79 1.44 8.32
CA GLY A 72 6.72 2.01 9.14
C GLY A 72 7.06 2.00 10.63
N VAL A 73 7.40 0.83 11.18
CA VAL A 73 7.77 0.67 12.60
C VAL A 73 8.89 1.63 13.00
N SER A 74 9.93 1.71 12.16
CA SER A 74 11.07 2.62 12.38
C SER A 74 10.64 4.09 12.36
N THR A 75 9.77 4.47 11.42
CA THR A 75 9.29 5.85 11.26
C THR A 75 8.39 6.28 12.41
N TYR A 76 7.49 5.41 12.88
CA TYR A 76 6.64 5.71 14.04
C TYR A 76 7.44 5.77 15.34
N ALA A 77 8.44 4.89 15.48
CA ALA A 77 9.38 4.90 16.59
C ALA A 77 10.21 6.19 16.62
N GLN A 78 10.71 6.62 15.45
CA GLN A 78 11.39 7.89 15.31
C GLN A 78 10.49 9.07 15.68
N ALA A 79 9.23 9.08 15.22
CA ALA A 79 8.29 10.14 15.55
C ALA A 79 8.03 10.26 17.05
N GLY A 80 7.89 9.14 17.77
CA GLY A 80 7.73 9.19 19.22
C GLY A 80 9.03 9.57 19.95
N GLN A 81 10.19 9.08 19.50
CA GLN A 81 11.48 9.41 20.13
C GLN A 81 11.90 10.87 19.90
N ASP A 82 11.66 11.42 18.72
CA ASP A 82 12.16 12.75 18.35
C ASP A 82 11.16 13.87 18.66
N PHE A 83 9.86 13.58 18.65
CA PHE A 83 8.80 14.58 18.78
C PHE A 83 7.76 14.27 19.85
N GLY A 84 7.98 13.22 20.65
CA GLY A 84 7.08 12.81 21.71
C GLY A 84 5.68 12.49 21.16
N TYR A 85 4.65 12.95 21.87
CA TYR A 85 3.25 12.74 21.46
C TYR A 85 2.76 13.73 20.39
N SER A 86 3.57 14.72 19.99
CA SER A 86 3.09 15.85 19.19
C SER A 86 2.67 15.46 17.77
N LEU A 87 3.17 14.35 17.22
CA LEU A 87 2.83 13.91 15.85
C LEU A 87 1.66 12.92 15.77
N LEU A 88 1.01 12.56 16.89
CA LEU A 88 -0.10 11.58 16.89
C LEU A 88 -1.28 11.99 16.01
N TRP A 89 -1.61 13.28 15.91
CA TRP A 89 -2.70 13.79 15.06
C TRP A 89 -2.51 13.43 13.59
N THR A 90 -1.27 13.27 13.13
CA THR A 90 -0.98 12.90 11.73
C THR A 90 -1.55 11.52 11.40
N LEU A 91 -1.53 10.59 12.35
CA LEU A 91 -2.06 9.24 12.19
C LEU A 91 -3.59 9.22 12.04
N VAL A 92 -4.29 10.13 12.72
CA VAL A 92 -5.75 10.27 12.62
C VAL A 92 -6.14 10.71 11.21
N LEU A 93 -5.37 11.61 10.60
CA LEU A 93 -5.60 12.05 9.23
C LEU A 93 -5.37 10.96 8.19
N LEU A 94 -4.61 9.92 8.51
CA LEU A 94 -4.33 8.80 7.62
C LEU A 94 -5.50 7.82 7.50
N ILE A 95 -6.39 7.74 8.50
CA ILE A 95 -7.57 6.87 8.45
C ILE A 95 -8.45 7.14 7.20
N PRO A 96 -8.93 8.37 6.94
CA PRO A 96 -9.73 8.62 5.73
C PRO A 96 -8.91 8.46 4.44
N VAL A 97 -7.60 8.76 4.47
CA VAL A 97 -6.71 8.57 3.32
C VAL A 97 -6.65 7.09 2.93
N LEU A 98 -6.39 6.22 3.90
CA LEU A 98 -6.34 4.77 3.75
C LEU A 98 -7.68 4.23 3.25
N ILE A 99 -8.78 4.57 3.91
CA ILE A 99 -10.12 4.05 3.56
C ILE A 99 -10.48 4.41 2.12
N VAL A 100 -10.27 5.67 1.71
CA VAL A 100 -10.65 6.12 0.37
C VAL A 100 -9.76 5.50 -0.71
N ASN A 101 -8.44 5.49 -0.51
CA ASN A 101 -7.51 4.91 -1.49
C ASN A 101 -7.74 3.41 -1.64
N GLN A 102 -7.83 2.68 -0.53
CA GLN A 102 -7.98 1.23 -0.57
C GLN A 102 -9.38 0.80 -1.03
N GLU A 103 -10.45 1.54 -0.71
CA GLU A 103 -11.78 1.22 -1.24
C GLU A 103 -11.83 1.35 -2.78
N MET A 104 -11.16 2.34 -3.35
CA MET A 104 -11.03 2.47 -4.81
C MET A 104 -10.36 1.23 -5.43
N VAL A 105 -9.28 0.76 -4.82
CA VAL A 105 -8.52 -0.42 -5.25
C VAL A 105 -9.33 -1.71 -5.13
N VAL A 106 -9.98 -1.92 -3.98
CA VAL A 106 -10.87 -3.05 -3.73
C VAL A 106 -11.96 -3.14 -4.79
N ARG A 107 -12.56 -1.99 -5.13
CA ARG A 107 -13.60 -1.91 -6.14
C ARG A 107 -13.06 -2.20 -7.54
N LEU A 108 -11.88 -1.71 -7.89
CA LEU A 108 -11.21 -2.08 -9.14
C LEU A 108 -10.98 -3.59 -9.21
N GLY A 109 -10.44 -4.21 -8.17
CA GLY A 109 -10.22 -5.67 -8.13
C GLY A 109 -11.52 -6.47 -8.26
N ALA A 110 -12.50 -6.17 -7.42
CA ALA A 110 -13.75 -6.90 -7.35
C ALA A 110 -14.62 -6.75 -8.60
N VAL A 111 -14.55 -5.63 -9.32
CA VAL A 111 -15.35 -5.35 -10.52
C VAL A 111 -14.66 -5.80 -11.80
N THR A 112 -13.34 -5.56 -11.92
CA THR A 112 -12.60 -5.80 -13.15
C THR A 112 -12.05 -7.22 -13.27
N GLY A 113 -11.62 -7.83 -12.16
CA GLY A 113 -10.94 -9.13 -12.21
C GLY A 113 -9.60 -9.12 -12.94
N VAL A 114 -9.03 -7.92 -13.19
CA VAL A 114 -7.77 -7.70 -13.91
C VAL A 114 -6.85 -6.95 -12.95
N GLY A 115 -5.56 -7.30 -12.90
CA GLY A 115 -4.64 -6.63 -12.00
C GLY A 115 -4.27 -5.20 -12.42
N TYR A 116 -3.74 -4.45 -11.47
CA TYR A 116 -3.66 -2.99 -11.54
C TYR A 116 -2.74 -2.50 -12.66
N ALA A 117 -1.55 -3.11 -12.79
CA ALA A 117 -0.58 -2.79 -13.83
C ALA A 117 -1.15 -2.96 -15.24
N LYS A 118 -1.92 -4.04 -15.44
CA LYS A 118 -2.55 -4.34 -16.73
C LYS A 118 -3.62 -3.31 -17.08
N LEU A 119 -4.47 -2.92 -16.13
CA LEU A 119 -5.45 -1.84 -16.34
C LEU A 119 -4.78 -0.52 -16.73
N ILE A 120 -3.67 -0.16 -16.10
CA ILE A 120 -2.92 1.06 -16.46
C ILE A 120 -2.42 0.97 -17.91
N SER A 121 -1.78 -0.15 -18.28
CA SER A 121 -1.27 -0.36 -19.63
C SER A 121 -2.37 -0.28 -20.70
N GLU A 122 -3.53 -0.88 -20.44
CA GLU A 122 -4.65 -0.92 -21.41
C GLU A 122 -5.38 0.43 -21.52
N ARG A 123 -5.51 1.18 -20.42
CA ARG A 123 -6.27 2.45 -20.39
C ARG A 123 -5.43 3.70 -20.63
N PHE A 124 -4.14 3.70 -20.33
CA PHE A 124 -3.26 4.87 -20.48
C PHE A 124 -2.13 4.65 -21.48
N GLY A 125 -1.89 3.41 -21.92
CA GLY A 125 -0.88 3.06 -22.90
C GLY A 125 0.36 2.41 -22.27
N ARG A 126 1.18 1.82 -23.13
CA ARG A 126 2.32 0.98 -22.73
C ARG A 126 3.37 1.70 -21.90
N PHE A 127 3.61 2.99 -22.18
CA PHE A 127 4.59 3.80 -21.43
C PHE A 127 4.24 3.84 -19.93
N TRP A 128 2.98 4.17 -19.61
CA TRP A 128 2.51 4.24 -18.22
C TRP A 128 2.47 2.87 -17.55
N GLY A 129 2.13 1.82 -18.30
CA GLY A 129 2.24 0.44 -17.81
C GLY A 129 3.67 0.06 -17.40
N TRP A 130 4.65 0.33 -18.27
CA TRP A 130 6.08 0.08 -17.98
C TRP A 130 6.60 0.95 -16.85
N TYR A 131 6.24 2.24 -16.81
CA TYR A 131 6.59 3.12 -15.70
C TYR A 131 6.11 2.56 -14.36
N SER A 132 4.83 2.16 -14.27
CA SER A 132 4.25 1.61 -13.05
C SER A 132 4.95 0.33 -12.60
N VAL A 133 5.21 -0.60 -13.53
CA VAL A 133 5.80 -1.92 -13.21
C VAL A 133 7.30 -1.85 -12.92
N ALA A 134 8.06 -1.09 -13.70
CA ALA A 134 9.49 -0.90 -13.45
C ALA A 134 9.71 -0.13 -12.14
N GLY A 135 8.89 0.91 -11.89
CA GLY A 135 8.95 1.69 -10.66
C GLY A 135 8.63 0.84 -9.43
N ILE A 136 7.51 0.10 -9.44
CA ILE A 136 7.15 -0.73 -8.29
C ILE A 136 8.15 -1.88 -8.08
N PHE A 137 8.72 -2.45 -9.15
CA PHE A 137 9.76 -3.47 -9.02
C PHE A 137 11.00 -2.92 -8.31
N LEU A 138 11.49 -1.75 -8.74
CA LEU A 138 12.64 -1.11 -8.11
C LEU A 138 12.36 -0.72 -6.66
N LEU A 139 11.23 -0.06 -6.41
CA LEU A 139 10.83 0.35 -5.08
C LEU A 139 10.72 -0.85 -4.15
N ASN A 140 9.96 -1.87 -4.54
CA ASN A 140 9.73 -3.05 -3.71
C ASN A 140 11.00 -3.85 -3.47
N PHE A 141 11.92 -3.93 -4.43
CA PHE A 141 13.22 -4.56 -4.22
C PHE A 141 14.03 -3.88 -3.10
N LEU A 142 14.03 -2.54 -3.09
CA LEU A 142 14.69 -1.77 -2.05
C LEU A 142 13.93 -1.87 -0.72
N THR A 143 12.59 -1.85 -0.73
CA THR A 143 11.76 -2.08 0.46
C THR A 143 12.03 -3.46 1.07
N ILE A 144 12.10 -4.53 0.29
CA ILE A 144 12.43 -5.86 0.83
C ILE A 144 13.83 -5.87 1.47
N SER A 145 14.76 -5.08 0.94
CA SER A 145 16.08 -4.91 1.57
C SER A 145 15.97 -4.21 2.94
N THR A 146 15.08 -3.22 3.09
CA THR A 146 14.80 -2.61 4.41
C THR A 146 14.09 -3.55 5.37
N GLU A 147 13.22 -4.44 4.86
CA GLU A 147 12.61 -5.50 5.68
C GLU A 147 13.67 -6.47 6.23
N PHE A 148 14.62 -6.92 5.39
CA PHE A 148 15.71 -7.77 5.85
C PHE A 148 16.65 -7.06 6.83
N MET A 149 16.81 -5.74 6.71
CA MET A 149 17.52 -4.94 7.72
C MET A 149 16.76 -4.96 9.05
N GLY A 150 15.43 -4.81 9.05
CA GLY A 150 14.60 -4.93 10.26
C GLY A 150 14.73 -6.30 10.94
N ILE A 151 14.74 -7.39 10.15
CA ILE A 151 15.03 -8.76 10.65
C ILE A 151 16.41 -8.83 11.31
N SER A 152 17.43 -8.23 10.69
CA SER A 152 18.79 -8.23 11.23
C SER A 152 18.87 -7.49 12.56
N LEU A 153 18.29 -6.29 12.66
CA LEU A 153 18.28 -5.47 13.87
C LEU A 153 17.52 -6.15 15.02
N ALA A 154 16.35 -6.72 14.72
CA ALA A 154 15.58 -7.47 15.70
C ALA A 154 16.30 -8.75 16.16
N GLY A 155 16.96 -9.46 15.24
CA GLY A 155 17.77 -10.63 15.56
C GLY A 155 18.93 -10.29 16.49
N GLU A 156 19.63 -9.18 16.21
CA GLU A 156 20.75 -8.70 17.01
C GLU A 156 20.35 -8.38 18.46
N TYR A 157 19.14 -7.83 18.67
CA TYR A 157 18.59 -7.62 20.01
C TYR A 157 18.53 -8.92 20.84
N PHE A 158 18.21 -10.05 20.21
CA PHE A 158 18.18 -11.39 20.84
C PHE A 158 19.54 -12.10 20.81
N GLY A 159 20.62 -11.44 20.38
CA GLY A 159 21.94 -12.03 20.24
C GLY A 159 22.08 -12.98 19.03
N LEU A 160 21.12 -12.95 18.09
CA LEU A 160 21.20 -13.71 16.85
C LEU A 160 22.04 -12.96 15.82
N ARG A 161 23.04 -13.64 15.26
CA ARG A 161 23.87 -13.07 14.19
C ARG A 161 23.03 -12.90 12.92
N SER A 162 23.20 -11.77 12.23
CA SER A 162 22.52 -11.46 10.95
C SER A 162 22.66 -12.56 9.90
N VAL A 163 23.84 -13.19 9.83
CA VAL A 163 24.17 -14.33 8.95
C VAL A 163 23.27 -15.55 9.18
N VAL A 164 22.63 -15.67 10.35
CA VAL A 164 21.67 -16.74 10.66
C VAL A 164 20.24 -16.23 10.50
N ALA A 165 19.93 -15.07 11.10
CA ALA A 165 18.57 -14.53 11.12
C ALA A 165 18.02 -14.23 9.72
N VAL A 166 18.82 -13.60 8.86
CA VAL A 166 18.40 -13.18 7.51
C VAL A 166 18.14 -14.39 6.59
N PRO A 167 19.05 -15.37 6.43
CA PRO A 167 18.76 -16.55 5.61
C PRO A 167 17.60 -17.39 6.16
N LEU A 168 17.47 -17.52 7.49
CA LEU A 168 16.36 -18.25 8.09
C LEU A 168 15.02 -17.59 7.74
N ALA A 169 14.92 -16.27 7.88
CA ALA A 169 13.72 -15.53 7.50
C ALA A 169 13.42 -15.65 5.99
N ALA A 170 14.44 -15.59 5.13
CA ALA A 170 14.28 -15.81 3.69
C ALA A 170 13.71 -17.20 3.38
N VAL A 171 14.22 -18.26 4.04
CA VAL A 171 13.71 -19.63 3.89
C VAL A 171 12.26 -19.74 4.37
N ILE A 172 11.93 -19.12 5.50
CA ILE A 172 10.55 -19.10 6.03
C ILE A 172 9.60 -18.41 5.03
N LEU A 173 9.95 -17.23 4.52
CA LEU A 173 9.16 -16.48 3.55
C LEU A 173 8.92 -17.26 2.26
N ILE A 174 9.99 -17.85 1.71
CA ILE A 174 9.92 -18.68 0.52
C ILE A 174 9.04 -19.91 0.78
N GLY A 175 9.20 -20.57 1.92
CA GLY A 175 8.43 -21.76 2.30
C GLY A 175 6.93 -21.48 2.44
N ILE A 176 6.56 -20.36 3.07
CA ILE A 176 5.15 -19.94 3.21
C ILE A 176 4.52 -19.71 1.82
N THR A 177 5.25 -19.06 0.93
CA THR A 177 4.74 -18.66 -0.39
C THR A 177 4.68 -19.84 -1.38
N ILE A 178 5.70 -20.71 -1.40
CA ILE A 178 5.79 -21.87 -2.30
C ILE A 178 4.70 -22.94 -2.03
N SER A 179 4.02 -22.87 -0.89
CA SER A 179 2.95 -23.80 -0.52
C SER A 179 1.79 -23.89 -1.53
N GLY A 180 1.68 -22.95 -2.47
CA GLY A 180 0.80 -23.03 -3.65
C GLY A 180 -0.69 -23.04 -3.33
N ASN A 181 -1.06 -22.58 -2.12
CA ASN A 181 -2.42 -22.55 -1.66
C ASN A 181 -2.68 -21.23 -0.94
N PHE A 182 -3.45 -20.36 -1.60
CA PHE A 182 -3.84 -19.05 -1.09
C PHE A 182 -4.38 -19.10 0.35
N ARG A 183 -5.25 -20.06 0.67
CA ARG A 183 -5.85 -20.19 2.01
C ARG A 183 -4.80 -20.51 3.08
N ARG A 184 -3.77 -21.30 2.75
CA ARG A 184 -2.68 -21.61 3.67
C ARG A 184 -1.80 -20.39 3.89
N TRP A 185 -1.44 -19.69 2.81
CA TRP A 185 -0.69 -18.44 2.87
C TRP A 185 -1.44 -17.40 3.72
N GLU A 186 -2.74 -17.23 3.46
CA GLU A 186 -3.59 -16.28 4.20
C GLU A 186 -3.65 -16.62 5.69
N ARG A 187 -3.82 -17.91 6.04
CA ARG A 187 -3.77 -18.36 7.45
C ARG A 187 -2.41 -18.11 8.10
N ALA A 188 -1.33 -18.29 7.36
CA ALA A 188 0.01 -17.97 7.86
C ALA A 188 0.15 -16.46 8.13
N MET A 189 -0.35 -15.60 7.24
CA MET A 189 -0.39 -14.15 7.47
C MET A 189 -1.21 -13.79 8.71
N PHE A 190 -2.33 -14.47 8.97
CA PHE A 190 -3.10 -14.25 10.20
C PHE A 190 -2.31 -14.58 11.48
N VAL A 191 -1.40 -15.55 11.46
CA VAL A 191 -0.52 -15.83 12.62
C VAL A 191 0.36 -14.62 12.94
N PHE A 192 0.98 -14.03 11.92
CA PHE A 192 1.79 -12.82 12.08
C PHE A 192 0.91 -11.61 12.47
N LEU A 193 -0.26 -11.42 11.86
CA LEU A 193 -1.21 -10.37 12.28
C LEU A 193 -1.61 -10.47 13.76
N PHE A 194 -1.81 -11.68 14.29
CA PHE A 194 -2.05 -11.87 15.71
C PHE A 194 -0.82 -11.57 16.56
N ALA A 195 0.39 -11.86 16.06
CA ALA A 195 1.63 -11.45 16.71
C ALA A 195 1.79 -9.91 16.71
N SER A 196 1.37 -9.22 15.65
CA SER A 196 1.39 -7.75 15.59
C SER A 196 0.51 -7.09 16.67
N LEU A 197 -0.46 -7.83 17.25
CA LEU A 197 -1.23 -7.35 18.41
C LEU A 197 -0.39 -7.17 19.68
N LEU A 198 0.86 -7.65 19.70
CA LEU A 198 1.84 -7.34 20.75
C LEU A 198 2.09 -5.83 20.92
N VAL A 199 1.70 -5.02 19.95
CA VAL A 199 1.74 -3.56 20.07
C VAL A 199 0.82 -3.02 21.19
N LEU A 200 -0.27 -3.74 21.50
CA LEU A 200 -1.19 -3.37 22.59
C LEU A 200 -0.53 -3.51 23.97
N PRO A 201 0.04 -4.68 24.36
CA PRO A 201 0.78 -4.77 25.61
C PRO A 201 2.01 -3.85 25.63
N LEU A 202 2.68 -3.60 24.49
CA LEU A 202 3.75 -2.60 24.44
C LEU A 202 3.25 -1.22 24.91
N ALA A 203 2.18 -0.71 24.32
CA ALA A 203 1.61 0.59 24.69
C ALA A 203 1.12 0.62 26.15
N LEU A 204 0.55 -0.49 26.66
CA LEU A 204 0.12 -0.56 28.05
C LEU A 204 1.30 -0.55 29.04
N LEU A 205 2.37 -1.30 28.75
CA LEU A 205 3.58 -1.37 29.58
C LEU A 205 4.36 -0.05 29.59
N SER A 206 4.28 0.73 28.51
CA SER A 206 4.92 2.05 28.42
C SER A 206 4.27 3.13 29.29
N HIS A 207 3.09 2.88 29.87
CA HIS A 207 2.37 3.84 30.72
C HIS A 207 2.29 5.26 30.13
N PRO A 208 1.76 5.44 28.91
CA PRO A 208 1.69 6.76 28.29
C PRO A 208 0.79 7.70 29.09
N ASP A 209 1.18 8.98 29.16
CA ASP A 209 0.39 10.01 29.85
C ASP A 209 -0.96 10.22 29.11
N PRO A 210 -2.11 9.93 29.74
CA PRO A 210 -3.40 10.02 29.06
C PRO A 210 -3.74 11.42 28.56
N GLY A 211 -3.32 12.46 29.29
CA GLY A 211 -3.56 13.86 28.92
C GLY A 211 -2.74 14.25 27.70
N ALA A 212 -1.45 13.91 27.69
CA ALA A 212 -0.55 14.16 26.57
C ALA A 212 -0.97 13.38 25.31
N VAL A 213 -1.45 12.13 25.47
CA VAL A 213 -1.95 11.32 24.37
C VAL A 213 -3.20 11.94 23.74
N VAL A 214 -4.20 12.30 24.55
CA VAL A 214 -5.43 12.94 24.03
C VAL A 214 -5.09 14.27 23.35
N HIS A 215 -4.23 15.08 23.96
CA HIS A 215 -3.78 16.32 23.34
C HIS A 215 -3.06 16.05 22.01
N GLY A 216 -2.15 15.08 21.97
CA GLY A 216 -1.40 14.71 20.77
C GLY A 216 -2.27 14.24 19.61
N PHE A 217 -3.38 13.55 19.87
CA PHE A 217 -4.30 13.09 18.82
C PHE A 217 -5.18 14.21 18.24
N PHE A 218 -5.62 15.16 19.06
CA PHE A 218 -6.67 16.11 18.66
C PHE A 218 -6.19 17.54 18.47
N VAL A 219 -5.01 17.90 18.97
CA VAL A 219 -4.44 19.24 18.84
C VAL A 219 -3.24 19.17 17.90
N PRO A 220 -3.38 19.63 16.64
CA PRO A 220 -2.25 19.70 15.72
C PRO A 220 -1.15 20.59 16.28
N GLY A 221 0.04 20.01 16.44
CA GLY A 221 1.21 20.69 16.94
C GLY A 221 2.46 19.90 16.60
N VAL A 222 3.61 20.56 16.63
CA VAL A 222 4.92 19.91 16.47
C VAL A 222 5.81 20.43 17.58
N GLN A 223 6.31 19.54 18.44
CA GLN A 223 7.24 19.92 19.50
C GLN A 223 8.53 20.44 18.87
N GLY A 224 8.96 21.64 19.28
CA GLY A 224 10.09 22.33 18.66
C GLY A 224 9.75 23.12 17.38
N GLY A 225 8.47 23.19 17.00
CA GLY A 225 7.99 23.93 15.83
C GLY A 225 8.13 23.16 14.51
N LEU A 226 7.51 23.69 13.45
CA LEU A 226 7.59 23.11 12.12
C LEU A 226 8.96 23.38 11.49
N THR A 227 9.91 22.50 11.78
CA THR A 227 11.26 22.48 11.20
C THR A 227 11.32 21.55 9.98
N SER A 228 12.37 21.68 9.16
CA SER A 228 12.59 20.79 8.01
C SER A 228 12.59 19.31 8.40
N ASN A 229 13.21 18.95 9.52
CA ASN A 229 13.23 17.56 10.02
C ASN A 229 11.83 17.07 10.39
N SER A 230 11.06 17.89 11.11
CA SER A 230 9.69 17.52 11.49
C SER A 230 8.75 17.37 10.29
N ALA A 231 8.86 18.25 9.29
CA ALA A 231 8.07 18.17 8.08
C ALA A 231 8.45 16.95 7.24
N LEU A 232 9.75 16.66 7.10
CA LEU A 232 10.24 15.46 6.44
C LEU A 232 9.73 14.19 7.14
N LEU A 233 9.72 14.17 8.47
CA LEU A 233 9.22 13.05 9.23
C LEU A 233 7.70 12.89 9.10
N ILE A 234 6.92 13.97 9.09
CA ILE A 234 5.48 13.91 8.79
C ILE A 234 5.24 13.32 7.40
N VAL A 235 6.03 13.74 6.40
CA VAL A 235 5.95 13.15 5.06
C VAL A 235 6.35 11.67 5.08
N ALA A 236 7.37 11.29 5.83
CA ALA A 236 7.78 9.89 5.99
C ALA A 236 6.67 9.06 6.62
N VAL A 237 6.04 9.52 7.71
CA VAL A 237 4.87 8.87 8.35
C VAL A 237 3.75 8.66 7.34
N VAL A 238 3.42 9.68 6.55
CA VAL A 238 2.39 9.55 5.51
C VAL A 238 2.80 8.56 4.41
N GLY A 239 4.07 8.61 3.97
CA GLY A 239 4.59 7.78 2.90
C GLY A 239 4.73 6.30 3.27
N THR A 240 5.07 5.99 4.52
CA THR A 240 5.13 4.62 5.03
C THR A 240 3.76 4.05 5.39
N THR A 241 2.74 4.90 5.57
CA THR A 241 1.35 4.46 5.84
C THR A 241 0.49 4.40 4.58
N VAL A 242 0.98 4.87 3.44
CA VAL A 242 0.28 4.72 2.18
C VAL A 242 1.32 4.37 1.13
N ALA A 243 1.61 3.09 0.99
CA ALA A 243 2.64 2.65 0.08
C ALA A 243 2.06 2.30 -1.32
N PRO A 244 2.77 2.63 -2.41
CA PRO A 244 2.32 2.31 -3.77
C PRO A 244 2.00 0.82 -3.95
N TRP A 245 2.78 -0.06 -3.30
CA TRP A 245 2.62 -1.50 -3.44
C TRP A 245 1.30 -2.03 -2.90
N GLN A 246 0.71 -1.37 -1.89
CA GLN A 246 -0.58 -1.76 -1.32
C GLN A 246 -1.68 -1.77 -2.39
N LEU A 247 -1.66 -0.79 -3.31
CA LEU A 247 -2.67 -0.67 -4.37
C LEU A 247 -2.61 -1.87 -5.33
N PHE A 248 -1.41 -2.33 -5.67
CA PHE A 248 -1.23 -3.49 -6.54
C PHE A 248 -1.56 -4.79 -5.80
N PHE A 249 -1.10 -4.89 -4.56
CA PHE A 249 -1.28 -6.07 -3.73
C PHE A 249 -2.75 -6.31 -3.39
N GLN A 250 -3.43 -5.33 -2.80
CA GLN A 250 -4.81 -5.50 -2.36
C GLN A 250 -5.73 -5.84 -3.54
N GLN A 251 -5.54 -5.17 -4.69
CA GLN A 251 -6.29 -5.51 -5.90
C GLN A 251 -6.09 -6.97 -6.31
N SER A 252 -4.84 -7.40 -6.41
CA SER A 252 -4.50 -8.77 -6.80
C SER A 252 -5.04 -9.79 -5.79
N ASN A 253 -4.98 -9.46 -4.51
CA ASN A 253 -5.44 -10.30 -3.41
C ASN A 253 -6.97 -10.43 -3.39
N VAL A 254 -7.70 -9.35 -3.69
CA VAL A 254 -9.16 -9.37 -3.90
C VAL A 254 -9.55 -10.25 -5.09
N ILE A 255 -8.75 -10.23 -6.17
CA ILE A 255 -8.94 -11.07 -7.37
C ILE A 255 -8.66 -12.54 -7.06
N ASP A 256 -7.53 -12.85 -6.41
CA ASP A 256 -7.14 -14.22 -6.02
C ASP A 256 -8.12 -14.83 -5.01
N LYS A 257 -8.68 -14.00 -4.12
CA LYS A 257 -9.74 -14.42 -3.21
C LYS A 257 -11.11 -14.55 -3.90
N ARG A 258 -11.22 -14.17 -5.18
CA ARG A 258 -12.41 -14.27 -6.03
C ARG A 258 -13.59 -13.44 -5.53
N ILE A 259 -13.29 -12.29 -4.92
CA ILE A 259 -14.30 -11.39 -4.39
C ILE A 259 -15.06 -10.73 -5.54
N THR A 260 -16.38 -10.67 -5.40
CA THR A 260 -17.28 -10.09 -6.41
C THR A 260 -18.00 -8.86 -5.87
N PRO A 261 -18.65 -8.02 -6.70
CA PRO A 261 -19.26 -6.75 -6.30
C PRO A 261 -20.41 -7.00 -5.33
N ARG A 262 -21.03 -8.18 -5.43
CA ARG A 262 -22.00 -8.70 -4.47
C ARG A 262 -21.47 -8.78 -3.04
N TRP A 263 -20.19 -9.05 -2.87
CA TRP A 263 -19.51 -9.18 -1.58
C TRP A 263 -18.69 -7.94 -1.20
N LEU A 264 -18.73 -6.91 -2.04
CA LEU A 264 -17.90 -5.71 -1.92
C LEU A 264 -18.08 -4.98 -0.58
N GLU A 265 -19.29 -4.94 -0.02
CA GLU A 265 -19.54 -4.26 1.25
C GLU A 265 -18.82 -4.95 2.43
N TYR A 266 -18.62 -6.27 2.38
CA TYR A 266 -17.83 -6.98 3.40
C TYR A 266 -16.33 -6.72 3.23
N GLU A 267 -15.85 -6.63 2.00
CA GLU A 267 -14.45 -6.32 1.72
C GLU A 267 -14.10 -4.85 2.05
N LYS A 268 -15.07 -3.93 1.86
CA LYS A 268 -14.98 -2.57 2.38
C LYS A 268 -14.90 -2.55 3.90
N ALA A 269 -15.70 -3.36 4.59
CA ALA A 269 -15.61 -3.49 6.04
C ALA A 269 -14.25 -4.03 6.47
N ASP A 270 -13.71 -5.05 5.78
CA ASP A 270 -12.34 -5.56 6.02
C ASP A 270 -11.29 -4.45 5.87
N THR A 271 -11.39 -3.66 4.81
CA THR A 271 -10.50 -2.50 4.55
C THR A 271 -10.59 -1.45 5.65
N VAL A 272 -11.81 -1.10 6.10
CA VAL A 272 -12.01 -0.13 7.18
C VAL A 272 -11.44 -0.65 8.49
N ILE A 273 -11.69 -1.92 8.83
CA ILE A 273 -11.12 -2.56 10.04
C ILE A 273 -9.59 -2.52 9.96
N GLY A 274 -9.02 -2.91 8.82
CA GLY A 274 -7.58 -2.83 8.58
C GLY A 274 -7.02 -1.43 8.79
N ALA A 275 -7.68 -0.38 8.25
CA ALA A 275 -7.26 1.01 8.40
C ALA A 275 -7.21 1.46 9.86
N PHE A 276 -8.16 1.02 10.70
CA PHE A 276 -8.11 1.31 12.13
C PHE A 276 -7.01 0.51 12.83
N VAL A 277 -6.86 -0.78 12.52
CA VAL A 277 -5.84 -1.64 13.14
C VAL A 277 -4.42 -1.11 12.86
N VAL A 278 -4.11 -0.74 11.61
CA VAL A 278 -2.79 -0.22 11.25
C VAL A 278 -2.48 1.09 11.97
N VAL A 279 -3.43 2.03 12.01
CA VAL A 279 -3.27 3.33 12.66
C VAL A 279 -3.16 3.20 14.17
N ILE A 280 -3.95 2.32 14.81
CA ILE A 280 -3.83 2.03 16.23
C ILE A 280 -2.46 1.42 16.54
N GLY A 281 -1.96 0.51 15.70
CA GLY A 281 -0.62 -0.05 15.84
C GLY A 281 0.48 1.00 15.72
N ALA A 282 0.41 1.84 14.69
CA ALA A 282 1.35 2.95 14.50
C ALA A 282 1.35 3.91 15.70
N ALA A 283 0.17 4.26 16.21
CA ALA A 283 0.03 5.12 17.37
C ALA A 283 0.58 4.47 18.64
N ALA A 284 0.35 3.17 18.83
CA ALA A 284 0.87 2.43 19.96
C ALA A 284 2.41 2.38 19.99
N ILE A 285 3.06 2.21 18.83
CA ILE A 285 4.53 2.31 18.71
C ILE A 285 5.00 3.72 19.04
N MET A 286 4.39 4.74 18.42
CA MET A 286 4.75 6.15 18.64
C MET A 286 4.60 6.54 20.11
N MET A 287 3.47 6.18 20.75
CA MET A 287 3.25 6.38 22.17
C MET A 287 4.30 5.67 23.01
N ALA A 288 4.60 4.40 22.75
CA ALA A 288 5.57 3.64 23.53
C ALA A 288 6.97 4.26 23.50
N THR A 289 7.42 4.70 22.32
CA THR A 289 8.69 5.41 22.17
C THR A 289 8.66 6.81 22.79
N ALA A 290 7.56 7.55 22.65
CA ALA A 290 7.38 8.84 23.30
C ALA A 290 7.47 8.72 24.83
N SER A 291 6.81 7.74 25.43
CA SER A 291 6.88 7.49 26.88
C SER A 291 8.29 7.11 27.34
N ALA A 292 9.01 6.33 26.55
CA ALA A 292 10.34 5.84 26.91
C ALA A 292 11.42 6.92 26.83
N PHE A 293 11.37 7.78 25.81
CA PHE A 293 12.45 8.71 25.51
C PHE A 293 12.19 10.14 25.96
N SER A 294 10.93 10.57 26.13
CA SER A 294 10.61 11.94 26.55
C SER A 294 11.25 12.27 27.89
N GLY A 295 12.02 13.36 27.93
CA GLY A 295 12.75 13.80 29.14
C GLY A 295 14.07 13.07 29.40
N THR A 296 14.50 12.18 28.50
CA THR A 296 15.83 11.53 28.55
C THR A 296 16.85 12.26 27.67
N HIS A 297 18.13 11.93 27.81
CA HIS A 297 19.19 12.45 26.94
C HIS A 297 19.16 11.86 25.50
N GLU A 298 18.34 10.83 25.24
CA GLU A 298 18.22 10.18 23.92
C GLU A 298 17.04 10.73 23.10
N PHE A 299 16.28 11.67 23.67
CA PHE A 299 15.19 12.37 22.99
C PHE A 299 15.73 13.20 21.82
N GLY A 300 15.11 13.11 20.63
CA GLY A 300 15.57 13.83 19.44
C GLY A 300 16.79 13.22 18.75
N HIS A 301 17.26 12.05 19.21
CA HIS A 301 18.46 11.38 18.72
C HIS A 301 18.16 9.95 18.24
N TYR A 302 17.10 9.79 17.44
CA TYR A 302 16.83 8.51 16.77
C TYR A 302 18.01 8.03 15.91
N LEU A 303 18.31 6.73 15.99
CA LEU A 303 19.36 6.07 15.22
C LEU A 303 18.78 4.95 14.34
N ASP A 304 18.24 3.91 14.98
CA ASP A 304 17.63 2.77 14.32
C ASP A 304 16.70 2.00 15.29
N GLY A 305 16.05 0.95 14.79
CA GLY A 305 15.16 0.10 15.59
C GLY A 305 15.85 -0.69 16.71
N LEU A 306 17.14 -1.01 16.58
CA LEU A 306 17.87 -1.73 17.64
C LEU A 306 18.09 -0.82 18.86
N HIS A 307 18.49 0.43 18.63
CA HIS A 307 18.64 1.43 19.69
C HIS A 307 17.30 1.73 20.36
N VAL A 308 16.20 1.76 19.60
CA VAL A 308 14.85 1.89 20.17
C VAL A 308 14.52 0.71 21.10
N ALA A 309 14.79 -0.53 20.68
CA ALA A 309 14.55 -1.71 21.50
C ALA A 309 15.39 -1.72 22.80
N GLN A 310 16.66 -1.30 22.69
CA GLN A 310 17.57 -1.17 23.83
C GLN A 310 17.15 -0.02 24.77
N GLY A 311 16.71 1.11 24.23
CA GLY A 311 16.18 2.23 25.00
C GLY A 311 14.90 1.85 25.74
N LEU A 312 13.96 1.15 25.08
CA LEU A 312 12.78 0.59 25.74
C LEU A 312 13.12 -0.40 26.86
N THR A 313 14.17 -1.20 26.67
CA THR A 313 14.72 -2.09 27.72
C THR A 313 15.21 -1.30 28.94
N LYS A 314 15.94 -0.22 28.67
CA LYS A 314 16.61 0.63 29.67
C LYS A 314 15.63 1.53 30.43
N PHE A 315 14.67 2.15 29.73
CA PHE A 315 13.81 3.19 30.29
C PHE A 315 12.42 2.71 30.70
N ILE A 316 11.91 1.62 30.12
CA ILE A 316 10.59 1.05 30.45
C ILE A 316 10.76 -0.29 31.15
N SER A 317 11.15 -1.33 30.40
CA SER A 317 11.41 -2.67 30.95
C SER A 317 12.02 -3.60 29.89
N PRO A 318 12.73 -4.67 30.30
CA PRO A 318 13.19 -5.71 29.37
C PRO A 318 12.08 -6.32 28.52
N ALA A 319 10.87 -6.43 29.07
CA ALA A 319 9.70 -6.92 28.33
C ALA A 319 9.29 -5.96 27.20
N ALA A 320 9.29 -4.64 27.43
CA ALA A 320 8.96 -3.65 26.41
C ALA A 320 9.95 -3.67 25.24
N GLY A 321 11.25 -3.73 25.55
CA GLY A 321 12.29 -3.85 24.52
C GLY A 321 12.17 -5.15 23.71
N ALA A 322 11.93 -6.29 24.37
CA ALA A 322 11.74 -7.56 23.70
C ALA A 322 10.48 -7.59 22.82
N ILE A 323 9.38 -7.00 23.30
CA ILE A 323 8.16 -6.86 22.51
C ILE A 323 8.40 -6.00 21.27
N PHE A 324 9.08 -4.85 21.41
CA PHE A 324 9.41 -4.00 20.27
C PHE A 324 10.30 -4.71 19.25
N ALA A 325 11.33 -5.45 19.69
CA ALA A 325 12.17 -6.23 18.80
C ALA A 325 11.37 -7.34 18.07
N LEU A 326 10.46 -8.03 18.77
CA LEU A 326 9.56 -9.00 18.15
C LEU A 326 8.61 -8.35 17.15
N LEU A 327 8.07 -7.17 17.45
CA LEU A 327 7.23 -6.41 16.53
C LEU A 327 8.00 -5.98 15.28
N LEU A 328 9.24 -5.51 15.42
CA LEU A 328 10.08 -5.17 14.28
C LEU A 328 10.37 -6.40 13.41
N PHE A 329 10.64 -7.56 14.02
CA PHE A 329 10.84 -8.82 13.31
C PHE A 329 9.57 -9.28 12.58
N ASP A 330 8.42 -9.24 13.26
CA ASP A 330 7.10 -9.62 12.72
C ASP A 330 6.71 -8.71 11.54
N ALA A 331 6.76 -7.40 11.74
CA ALA A 331 6.55 -6.37 10.72
C ALA A 331 7.40 -6.63 9.47
N SER A 332 8.68 -6.96 9.67
CA SER A 332 9.61 -7.25 8.58
C SER A 332 9.21 -8.47 7.75
N ILE A 333 8.70 -9.52 8.40
CA ILE A 333 8.24 -10.74 7.69
C ILE A 333 6.94 -10.45 6.93
N VAL A 334 5.98 -9.77 7.55
CA VAL A 334 4.70 -9.46 6.90
C VAL A 334 4.93 -8.52 5.71
N GLY A 335 5.71 -7.46 5.90
CA GLY A 335 6.12 -6.52 4.85
C GLY A 335 6.82 -7.23 3.70
N ALA A 336 7.87 -8.02 3.97
CA ALA A 336 8.60 -8.74 2.93
C ALA A 336 7.71 -9.71 2.15
N SER A 337 6.80 -10.42 2.84
CA SER A 337 5.82 -11.32 2.21
C SER A 337 4.89 -10.56 1.26
N ALA A 338 4.24 -9.50 1.75
CA ALA A 338 3.25 -8.73 1.00
C ALA A 338 3.87 -7.94 -0.17
N VAL A 339 4.99 -7.27 0.06
CA VAL A 339 5.73 -6.47 -0.94
C VAL A 339 6.29 -7.35 -2.07
N THR A 340 6.84 -8.52 -1.75
CA THR A 340 7.37 -9.44 -2.77
C THR A 340 6.22 -10.04 -3.61
N LEU A 341 5.08 -10.37 -2.98
CA LEU A 341 3.89 -10.82 -3.71
C LEU A 341 3.32 -9.73 -4.61
N ALA A 342 3.22 -8.49 -4.14
CA ALA A 342 2.77 -7.34 -4.92
C ALA A 342 3.55 -7.22 -6.24
N THR A 343 4.87 -7.37 -6.15
CA THR A 343 5.77 -7.30 -7.31
C THR A 343 5.57 -8.48 -8.25
N SER A 344 5.44 -9.69 -7.70
CA SER A 344 5.26 -10.90 -8.49
C SER A 344 3.92 -10.87 -9.24
N TYR A 345 2.86 -10.32 -8.64
CA TYR A 345 1.58 -10.07 -9.31
C TYR A 345 1.71 -9.01 -10.40
N ALA A 346 2.28 -7.84 -10.10
CA ALA A 346 2.44 -6.76 -11.06
C ALA A 346 3.26 -7.18 -12.30
N PHE A 347 4.30 -7.99 -12.10
CA PHE A 347 5.08 -8.58 -13.18
C PHE A 347 4.24 -9.60 -13.97
N GLY A 348 3.53 -10.50 -13.29
CA GLY A 348 2.62 -11.46 -13.92
C GLY A 348 1.56 -10.82 -14.81
N ASP A 349 0.91 -9.77 -14.31
CA ASP A 349 -0.09 -8.97 -15.01
C ASP A 349 0.45 -8.36 -16.31
N MET A 350 1.65 -7.79 -16.24
CA MET A 350 2.22 -7.03 -17.35
C MET A 350 2.61 -7.92 -18.52
N PHE A 351 3.25 -9.04 -18.22
CA PHE A 351 3.74 -9.98 -19.24
C PHE A 351 2.67 -10.99 -19.66
N GLY A 352 1.44 -10.91 -19.12
CA GLY A 352 0.36 -11.85 -19.39
C GLY A 352 0.73 -13.29 -18.99
N LEU A 353 1.61 -13.44 -18.01
CA LEU A 353 2.08 -14.73 -17.53
C LEU A 353 1.01 -15.34 -16.62
N ARG A 354 1.02 -16.67 -16.46
CA ARG A 354 0.18 -17.35 -15.46
C ARG A 354 0.68 -16.95 -14.07
N HIS A 355 -0.14 -16.19 -13.33
CA HIS A 355 0.18 -15.69 -12.00
C HIS A 355 -1.04 -15.83 -11.10
N SER A 356 -0.89 -16.50 -9.97
CA SER A 356 -1.89 -16.62 -8.89
C SER A 356 -1.27 -17.46 -7.78
N LEU A 357 -1.56 -17.15 -6.52
CA LEU A 357 -1.16 -17.98 -5.37
C LEU A 357 -1.85 -19.35 -5.35
N HIS A 358 -2.93 -19.54 -6.12
CA HIS A 358 -3.59 -20.84 -6.26
C HIS A 358 -2.88 -21.81 -7.21
N ARG A 359 -1.95 -21.30 -8.02
CA ARG A 359 -1.19 -22.15 -8.96
C ARG A 359 0.03 -22.72 -8.24
N GLY A 360 0.25 -24.02 -8.36
CA GLY A 360 1.45 -24.65 -7.84
C GLY A 360 2.73 -24.15 -8.55
N VAL A 361 3.89 -24.31 -7.91
CA VAL A 361 5.20 -23.84 -8.44
C VAL A 361 5.50 -24.33 -9.86
N ARG A 362 5.01 -25.52 -10.24
CA ARG A 362 5.22 -26.08 -11.58
C ARG A 362 4.44 -25.34 -12.68
N GLU A 363 3.34 -24.68 -12.34
CA GLU A 363 2.45 -23.99 -13.27
C GLU A 363 2.74 -22.49 -13.38
N ALA A 364 3.24 -21.86 -12.31
CA ALA A 364 3.59 -20.45 -12.24
C ALA A 364 5.09 -20.24 -11.98
N LYS A 365 5.95 -20.92 -12.74
CA LYS A 365 7.42 -20.94 -12.50
C LYS A 365 8.04 -19.54 -12.45
N LEU A 366 7.64 -18.65 -13.35
CA LEU A 366 8.19 -17.29 -13.42
C LEU A 366 7.76 -16.42 -12.23
N PHE A 367 6.54 -16.61 -11.73
CA PHE A 367 6.03 -15.91 -10.54
C PHE A 367 6.82 -16.31 -9.29
N TYR A 368 7.03 -17.61 -9.08
CA TYR A 368 7.83 -18.08 -7.93
C TYR A 368 9.33 -17.81 -8.10
N ALA A 369 9.86 -17.85 -9.33
CA ALA A 369 11.25 -17.50 -9.60
C ALA A 369 11.53 -16.01 -9.36
N SER A 370 10.64 -15.10 -9.78
CA SER A 370 10.78 -13.67 -9.48
C SER A 370 10.70 -13.43 -7.98
N TYR A 371 9.74 -14.06 -7.29
CA TYR A 371 9.59 -13.98 -5.84
C TYR A 371 10.88 -14.43 -5.12
N THR A 372 11.33 -15.65 -5.38
CA THR A 372 12.53 -16.21 -4.74
C THR A 372 13.78 -15.42 -5.09
N GLY A 373 13.92 -14.99 -6.35
CA GLY A 373 15.05 -14.17 -6.78
C GLY A 373 15.14 -12.84 -6.03
N MET A 374 14.02 -12.12 -5.90
CA MET A 374 13.97 -10.87 -5.15
C MET A 374 14.32 -11.06 -3.67
N VAL A 375 13.74 -12.08 -3.03
CA VAL A 375 13.99 -12.40 -1.62
C VAL A 375 15.47 -12.71 -1.39
N VAL A 376 16.06 -13.59 -2.20
CA VAL A 376 17.47 -13.99 -2.05
C VAL A 376 18.42 -12.82 -2.32
N LEU A 377 18.15 -12.02 -3.36
CA LEU A 377 19.01 -10.88 -3.70
C LEU A 377 18.94 -9.77 -2.63
N ALA A 378 17.74 -9.44 -2.13
CA ALA A 378 17.58 -8.46 -1.07
C ALA A 378 18.23 -8.94 0.25
N ALA A 379 18.04 -10.21 0.61
CA ALA A 379 18.71 -10.82 1.76
C ALA A 379 20.24 -10.77 1.62
N ALA A 380 20.76 -11.04 0.40
CA ALA A 380 22.20 -10.97 0.14
C ALA A 380 22.76 -9.55 0.33
N ILE A 381 22.04 -8.50 -0.10
CA ILE A 381 22.47 -7.10 0.07
C ILE A 381 22.68 -6.76 1.54
N VAL A 382 21.77 -7.19 2.42
CA VAL A 382 21.85 -6.91 3.87
C VAL A 382 23.03 -7.63 4.52
N LEU A 383 23.44 -8.78 3.97
CA LEU A 383 24.60 -9.54 4.45
C LEU A 383 25.95 -8.99 3.97
N ILE A 384 25.97 -8.04 3.02
CA ILE A 384 27.20 -7.40 2.56
C ILE A 384 27.78 -6.54 3.71
N PRO A 385 29.01 -6.81 4.18
CA PRO A 385 29.62 -6.00 5.21
C PRO A 385 29.72 -4.54 4.78
N ARG A 386 29.28 -3.61 5.64
CA ARG A 386 29.30 -2.15 5.40
C ARG A 386 28.48 -1.71 4.18
N ALA A 387 27.45 -2.46 3.80
CA ALA A 387 26.44 -1.96 2.87
C ALA A 387 25.87 -0.63 3.41
N PRO A 388 25.66 0.39 2.56
CA PRO A 388 25.14 1.67 2.99
C PRO A 388 23.63 1.59 3.22
N LEU A 389 23.20 0.81 4.22
CA LEU A 389 21.78 0.51 4.48
C LEU A 389 20.95 1.78 4.72
N GLY A 390 21.52 2.78 5.40
CA GLY A 390 20.86 4.09 5.57
C GLY A 390 20.53 4.77 4.23
N LEU A 391 21.45 4.72 3.25
CA LEU A 391 21.18 5.26 1.90
C LEU A 391 20.08 4.48 1.18
N ILE A 392 20.01 3.16 1.39
CA ILE A 392 18.93 2.33 0.84
C ILE A 392 17.59 2.76 1.43
N THR A 393 17.50 2.91 2.75
CA THR A 393 16.27 3.36 3.43
C THR A 393 15.82 4.74 2.95
N THR A 394 16.72 5.71 2.83
CA THR A 394 16.39 7.04 2.30
C THR A 394 15.94 6.97 0.83
N ALA A 395 16.57 6.11 0.02
CA ALA A 395 16.17 5.90 -1.38
C ALA A 395 14.77 5.28 -1.49
N VAL A 396 14.42 4.33 -0.61
CA VAL A 396 13.06 3.76 -0.51
C VAL A 396 12.05 4.86 -0.21
N GLN A 397 12.30 5.69 0.81
CA GLN A 397 11.39 6.78 1.19
C GLN A 397 11.20 7.78 0.03
N ALA A 398 12.28 8.17 -0.65
CA ALA A 398 12.20 9.07 -1.79
C ALA A 398 11.41 8.46 -2.96
N LEU A 399 11.72 7.21 -3.36
CA LEU A 399 11.03 6.53 -4.44
C LEU A 399 9.55 6.27 -4.10
N ALA A 400 9.25 5.84 -2.88
CA ALA A 400 7.88 5.65 -2.41
C ALA A 400 7.10 6.97 -2.49
N GLY A 401 7.70 8.06 -1.98
CA GLY A 401 7.14 9.40 -2.05
C GLY A 401 6.84 9.84 -3.49
N ILE A 402 7.69 9.50 -4.46
CA ILE A 402 7.49 9.84 -5.89
C ILE A 402 6.40 8.97 -6.52
N MET A 403 6.42 7.68 -6.25
CA MET A 403 5.53 6.71 -6.89
C MET A 403 4.10 6.82 -6.37
N LEU A 404 3.93 7.19 -5.10
CA LEU A 404 2.65 7.16 -4.42
C LEU A 404 1.60 8.07 -5.07
N PRO A 405 1.85 9.38 -5.29
CA PRO A 405 0.87 10.23 -5.97
C PRO A 405 0.53 9.71 -7.37
N SER A 406 1.53 9.19 -8.09
CA SER A 406 1.31 8.64 -9.43
C SER A 406 0.36 7.44 -9.42
N ALA A 407 0.57 6.53 -8.48
CA ALA A 407 -0.25 5.33 -8.33
C ALA A 407 -1.68 5.71 -7.90
N THR A 408 -1.86 6.65 -6.98
CA THR A 408 -3.20 7.10 -6.55
C THR A 408 -3.95 7.88 -7.65
N VAL A 409 -3.25 8.70 -8.44
CA VAL A 409 -3.86 9.40 -9.60
C VAL A 409 -4.41 8.40 -10.60
N PHE A 410 -3.66 7.33 -10.94
CA PHE A 410 -4.18 6.29 -11.82
C PHE A 410 -5.42 5.60 -11.24
N ALA A 411 -5.45 5.33 -9.94
CA ALA A 411 -6.59 4.70 -9.28
C ALA A 411 -7.82 5.59 -9.39
N LEU A 412 -7.67 6.89 -9.10
CA LEU A 412 -8.74 7.87 -9.21
C LEU A 412 -9.26 7.97 -10.66
N LEU A 413 -8.37 8.00 -11.66
CA LEU A 413 -8.77 8.08 -13.07
C LEU A 413 -9.46 6.79 -13.55
N LEU A 414 -8.99 5.61 -13.14
CA LEU A 414 -9.63 4.33 -13.43
C LEU A 414 -11.00 4.21 -12.75
N CYS A 415 -11.10 4.66 -11.50
CA CYS A 415 -12.37 4.67 -10.76
C CYS A 415 -13.42 5.64 -11.32
N ASN A 416 -13.00 6.53 -12.21
CA ASN A 416 -13.87 7.44 -12.96
C ASN A 416 -14.16 6.97 -14.38
N ASP A 417 -13.58 5.86 -14.82
CA ASP A 417 -13.76 5.31 -16.16
C ASP A 417 -15.00 4.40 -16.20
N ARG A 418 -16.09 4.90 -16.79
CA ARG A 418 -17.37 4.16 -16.88
C ARG A 418 -17.26 2.87 -17.70
N ALA A 419 -16.34 2.79 -18.65
CA ALA A 419 -16.13 1.55 -19.39
C ALA A 419 -15.54 0.45 -18.50
N VAL A 420 -14.77 0.84 -17.47
CA VAL A 420 -14.09 -0.08 -16.55
C VAL A 420 -15.00 -0.47 -15.38
N LEU A 421 -15.61 0.51 -14.71
CA LEU A 421 -16.40 0.27 -13.48
C LEU A 421 -17.92 0.30 -13.66
N GLY A 422 -18.44 0.78 -14.80
CA GLY A 422 -19.88 0.90 -15.03
C GLY A 422 -20.61 1.65 -13.90
N PRO A 423 -21.59 1.03 -13.21
CA PRO A 423 -22.36 1.63 -12.12
C PRO A 423 -21.55 1.83 -10.82
N TRP A 424 -20.34 1.28 -10.76
CA TRP A 424 -19.43 1.40 -9.62
C TRP A 424 -18.49 2.60 -9.71
N VAL A 425 -18.64 3.51 -10.67
CA VAL A 425 -17.82 4.72 -10.75
C VAL A 425 -17.94 5.60 -9.48
N ASN A 426 -16.87 6.34 -9.16
CA ASN A 426 -16.85 7.29 -8.05
C ASN A 426 -18.01 8.31 -8.12
N ARG A 427 -18.65 8.52 -6.97
CA ARG A 427 -19.61 9.61 -6.79
C ARG A 427 -18.87 10.95 -6.71
N SER A 428 -19.56 12.05 -7.01
CA SER A 428 -18.95 13.39 -7.01
C SER A 428 -18.32 13.78 -5.66
N TRP A 429 -18.94 13.40 -4.54
CA TRP A 429 -18.38 13.67 -3.21
C TRP A 429 -17.10 12.85 -2.95
N LEU A 430 -17.07 11.59 -3.38
CA LEU A 430 -15.90 10.72 -3.23
C LEU A 430 -14.75 11.23 -4.11
N ASN A 431 -15.05 11.75 -5.30
CA ASN A 431 -14.06 12.43 -6.14
C ASN A 431 -13.52 13.72 -5.50
N ALA A 432 -14.35 14.48 -4.77
CA ALA A 432 -13.87 15.66 -4.06
C ALA A 432 -12.89 15.28 -2.96
N ILE A 433 -13.23 14.28 -2.14
CA ILE A 433 -12.36 13.77 -1.06
C ILE A 433 -11.08 13.17 -1.66
N ALA A 434 -11.18 12.30 -2.66
CA ALA A 434 -10.02 11.72 -3.33
C ALA A 434 -9.14 12.79 -3.99
N GLY A 435 -9.74 13.85 -4.54
CA GLY A 435 -9.00 14.99 -5.08
C GLY A 435 -8.19 15.74 -4.01
N VAL A 436 -8.77 15.97 -2.83
CA VAL A 436 -8.07 16.55 -1.68
C VAL A 436 -6.91 15.65 -1.24
N ILE A 437 -7.16 14.35 -1.10
CA ILE A 437 -6.14 13.35 -0.72
C ILE A 437 -4.99 13.36 -1.72
N VAL A 438 -5.27 13.19 -3.01
CA VAL A 438 -4.24 13.19 -4.08
C VAL A 438 -3.45 14.50 -4.06
N SER A 439 -4.11 15.63 -3.85
CA SER A 439 -3.44 16.94 -3.80
C SER A 439 -2.53 17.06 -2.59
N ALA A 440 -2.98 16.62 -1.41
CA ALA A 440 -2.14 16.60 -0.21
C ALA A 440 -0.92 15.68 -0.41
N MET A 441 -1.10 14.50 -0.99
CA MET A 441 -0.01 13.56 -1.29
C MET A 441 0.98 14.16 -2.30
N LEU A 442 0.50 14.85 -3.34
CA LEU A 442 1.36 15.56 -4.29
C LEU A 442 2.17 16.68 -3.63
N VAL A 443 1.54 17.47 -2.75
CA VAL A 443 2.23 18.54 -2.00
C VAL A 443 3.32 17.95 -1.10
N LEU A 444 2.99 16.95 -0.29
CA LEU A 444 3.94 16.29 0.61
C LEU A 444 5.10 15.64 -0.16
N SER A 445 4.79 15.02 -1.30
CA SER A 445 5.82 14.42 -2.15
C SER A 445 6.75 15.46 -2.79
N LEU A 446 6.20 16.56 -3.32
CA LEU A 446 7.00 17.66 -3.86
C LEU A 446 7.89 18.28 -2.78
N ILE A 447 7.38 18.42 -1.55
CA ILE A 447 8.19 18.88 -0.40
C ILE A 447 9.36 17.95 -0.18
N LEU A 448 9.13 16.64 -0.06
CA LEU A 448 10.18 15.63 0.14
C LEU A 448 11.23 15.68 -0.95
N VAL A 449 10.81 15.69 -2.22
CA VAL A 449 11.72 15.72 -3.36
C VAL A 449 12.56 17.00 -3.37
N ILE A 450 11.93 18.16 -3.21
CA ILE A 450 12.62 19.45 -3.29
C ILE A 450 13.59 19.62 -2.11
N SER A 451 13.17 19.29 -0.90
CA SER A 451 14.02 19.44 0.30
C SER A 451 15.16 18.41 0.35
N THR A 452 14.99 17.23 -0.24
CA THR A 452 16.07 16.24 -0.36
C THR A 452 17.21 16.73 -1.27
N VAL A 453 16.88 17.44 -2.35
CA VAL A 453 17.87 18.01 -3.27
C VAL A 453 18.42 19.35 -2.77
N ILE A 454 17.56 20.20 -2.20
CA ILE A 454 17.92 21.53 -1.72
C ILE A 454 17.67 21.58 -0.21
N PRO A 455 18.58 21.05 0.63
CA PRO A 455 18.37 21.01 2.09
C PRO A 455 18.25 22.40 2.73
N SER A 456 18.73 23.45 2.07
CA SER A 456 18.67 24.83 2.55
C SER A 456 17.31 25.49 2.34
N ILE A 457 16.36 24.84 1.67
CA ILE A 457 15.04 25.43 1.43
C ILE A 457 14.21 25.44 2.71
N ASP A 458 13.50 26.54 2.96
CA ASP A 458 12.53 26.59 4.05
C ASP A 458 11.31 25.74 3.69
N VAL A 459 11.19 24.59 4.36
CA VAL A 459 10.11 23.64 4.16
C VAL A 459 8.75 24.24 4.54
N THR A 460 8.70 25.17 5.49
CA THR A 460 7.46 25.83 5.90
C THR A 460 6.93 26.73 4.78
N SER A 461 7.78 27.59 4.21
CA SER A 461 7.43 28.39 3.03
C SER A 461 7.01 27.52 1.85
N LEU A 462 7.73 26.42 1.60
CA LEU A 462 7.39 25.49 0.53
C LEU A 462 6.01 24.84 0.75
N LEU A 463 5.71 24.40 1.96
CA LEU A 463 4.41 23.84 2.33
C LEU A 463 3.28 24.85 2.09
N VAL A 464 3.45 26.11 2.51
CA VAL A 464 2.44 27.16 2.33
C VAL A 464 2.19 27.43 0.84
N VAL A 465 3.25 27.61 0.06
CA VAL A 465 3.15 27.91 -1.37
C VAL A 465 2.49 26.75 -2.12
N LEU A 466 2.97 25.52 -1.93
CA LEU A 466 2.43 24.35 -2.62
C LEU A 466 0.99 24.06 -2.20
N SER A 467 0.65 24.22 -0.93
CA SER A 467 -0.72 24.05 -0.44
C SER A 467 -1.67 25.10 -1.02
N ALA A 468 -1.22 26.36 -1.15
CA ALA A 468 -2.00 27.42 -1.78
C ALA A 468 -2.27 27.12 -3.26
N VAL A 469 -1.24 26.68 -4.00
CA VAL A 469 -1.38 26.26 -5.41
C VAL A 469 -2.35 25.08 -5.53
N ALA A 470 -2.19 24.06 -4.68
CA ALA A 470 -3.08 22.90 -4.66
C ALA A 470 -4.53 23.29 -4.36
N ALA A 471 -4.77 24.18 -3.39
CA ALA A 471 -6.10 24.69 -3.07
C ALA A 471 -6.73 25.45 -4.25
N LEU A 472 -5.96 26.30 -4.94
CA LEU A 472 -6.42 27.01 -6.14
C LEU A 472 -6.81 26.04 -7.25
N VAL A 473 -6.01 25.00 -7.50
CA VAL A 473 -6.29 23.96 -8.51
C VAL A 473 -7.56 23.19 -8.15
N LEU A 474 -7.74 22.82 -6.88
CA LEU A 474 -8.94 22.12 -6.41
C LEU A 474 -10.20 22.98 -6.54
N ILE A 475 -10.12 24.27 -6.18
CA ILE A 475 -11.25 25.21 -6.31
C ILE A 475 -11.58 25.42 -7.79
N ALA A 476 -10.59 25.64 -8.66
CA ALA A 476 -10.79 25.79 -10.10
C ALA A 476 -11.37 24.52 -10.73
N GLY A 477 -10.87 23.34 -10.37
CA GLY A 477 -11.40 22.05 -10.84
C GLY A 477 -12.82 21.77 -10.33
N GLY A 478 -13.09 22.09 -9.06
CA GLY A 478 -14.40 21.93 -8.42
C GLY A 478 -15.46 22.85 -9.04
N THR A 479 -15.13 24.13 -9.22
CA THR A 479 -15.99 25.11 -9.91
C THR A 479 -16.24 24.71 -11.36
N TRP A 480 -15.22 24.30 -12.10
CA TRP A 480 -15.39 23.79 -13.46
C TRP A 480 -16.32 22.57 -13.53
N ASN A 481 -16.13 21.59 -12.64
CA ASN A 481 -16.97 20.41 -12.59
C ASN A 481 -18.42 20.77 -12.20
N TRP A 482 -18.60 21.70 -11.26
CA TRP A 482 -19.93 22.19 -10.89
C TRP A 482 -20.65 22.87 -12.06
N LEU A 483 -19.97 23.80 -12.74
CA LEU A 483 -20.51 24.50 -13.91
C LEU A 483 -20.90 23.53 -15.04
N THR A 484 -20.05 22.54 -15.32
CA THR A 484 -20.28 21.55 -16.39
C THR A 484 -21.25 20.44 -16.00
N SER A 485 -21.48 20.20 -14.70
CA SER A 485 -22.42 19.19 -14.20
C SER A 485 -23.89 19.62 -14.29
N ARG A 486 -24.16 20.94 -14.32
CA ARG A 486 -25.52 21.51 -14.34
C ARG A 486 -26.36 21.12 -15.56
N GLY A 487 -25.76 20.58 -16.62
CA GLY A 487 -26.44 20.09 -17.82
C GLY A 487 -26.30 18.60 -18.09
N ARG A 488 -25.73 17.80 -17.17
CA ARG A 488 -25.56 16.35 -17.39
C ARG A 488 -26.89 15.63 -17.17
N ALA A 489 -27.30 14.85 -18.16
CA ALA A 489 -28.42 13.92 -18.02
C ALA A 489 -28.21 13.03 -16.79
N GLN A 490 -29.28 12.80 -16.02
CA GLN A 490 -29.27 11.82 -14.94
C GLN A 490 -28.92 10.45 -15.55
N VAL A 491 -27.89 9.81 -14.99
CA VAL A 491 -27.54 8.45 -15.35
C VAL A 491 -28.71 7.58 -14.90
N PRO A 492 -29.25 6.69 -15.75
CA PRO A 492 -30.31 5.78 -15.35
C PRO A 492 -29.93 5.03 -14.07
N GLU A 493 -30.86 4.94 -13.12
CA GLU A 493 -30.64 4.15 -11.91
C GLU A 493 -30.57 2.67 -12.29
N VAL A 494 -29.36 2.11 -12.20
CA VAL A 494 -29.11 0.68 -12.36
C VAL A 494 -29.67 -0.03 -11.14
N SER A 495 -30.47 -1.08 -11.36
CA SER A 495 -31.06 -1.87 -10.27
C SER A 495 -29.95 -2.44 -9.37
N ARG A 496 -30.26 -2.67 -8.09
CA ARG A 496 -29.28 -3.22 -7.14
C ARG A 496 -28.72 -4.57 -7.60
N GLU A 497 -29.58 -5.42 -8.16
CA GLU A 497 -29.20 -6.74 -8.66
C GLU A 497 -28.27 -6.64 -9.88
N GLU A 498 -28.58 -5.77 -10.83
CA GLU A 498 -27.73 -5.51 -11.99
C GLU A 498 -26.36 -4.94 -11.56
N ARG A 499 -26.34 -4.08 -10.55
CA ARG A 499 -25.12 -3.52 -9.98
C ARG A 499 -24.26 -4.58 -9.28
N GLU A 500 -24.86 -5.46 -8.47
CA GLU A 500 -24.15 -6.53 -7.75
C GLU A 500 -23.57 -7.59 -8.70
N ASN A 501 -24.21 -7.80 -9.85
CA ASN A 501 -23.76 -8.75 -10.88
C ASN A 501 -22.86 -8.12 -11.96
N TRP A 502 -22.66 -6.81 -11.93
CA TRP A 502 -21.87 -6.11 -12.94
C TRP A 502 -20.42 -6.62 -12.98
N ARG A 503 -19.92 -6.97 -14.17
CA ARG A 503 -18.54 -7.42 -14.43
C ARG A 503 -17.95 -6.71 -15.63
N MET A 504 -16.65 -6.41 -15.57
CA MET A 504 -16.00 -5.70 -16.68
C MET A 504 -16.09 -6.52 -17.95
N PRO A 505 -16.59 -5.95 -19.07
CA PRO A 505 -16.52 -6.61 -20.36
C PRO A 505 -15.08 -6.95 -20.68
N ALA A 506 -14.85 -8.03 -21.42
CA ALA A 506 -13.49 -8.42 -21.78
C ALA A 506 -12.72 -7.25 -22.42
N LEU A 507 -11.43 -7.14 -22.13
CA LEU A 507 -10.59 -6.01 -22.55
C LEU A 507 -10.69 -5.70 -24.05
N ALA A 508 -10.88 -6.73 -24.88
CA ALA A 508 -11.05 -6.62 -26.32
C ALA A 508 -12.34 -5.89 -26.77
N PHE A 509 -13.35 -5.83 -25.91
CA PHE A 509 -14.63 -5.15 -26.16
C PHE A 509 -14.73 -3.80 -25.46
N LEU A 510 -13.70 -3.36 -24.73
CA LEU A 510 -13.70 -2.05 -24.10
C LEU A 510 -13.43 -0.96 -25.14
N ASP A 511 -14.32 0.03 -25.19
CA ASP A 511 -14.09 1.24 -25.97
C ASP A 511 -12.81 1.94 -25.51
N ARG A 512 -12.08 2.50 -26.47
CA ARG A 512 -10.90 3.32 -26.16
C ARG A 512 -11.30 4.48 -25.25
N PRO A 513 -10.50 4.80 -24.23
CA PRO A 513 -10.83 5.88 -23.30
C PRO A 513 -10.96 7.21 -24.03
N VAL A 514 -12.11 7.86 -23.89
CA VAL A 514 -12.32 9.22 -24.39
C VAL A 514 -11.56 10.17 -23.46
N TRP A 515 -10.52 10.81 -24.00
CA TRP A 515 -9.65 11.70 -23.25
C TRP A 515 -10.33 13.05 -23.00
N SER A 516 -11.06 13.16 -21.89
CA SER A 516 -11.59 14.43 -21.41
C SER A 516 -10.45 15.42 -21.09
N ILE A 517 -10.77 16.72 -21.14
CA ILE A 517 -9.81 17.80 -20.79
C ILE A 517 -9.22 17.56 -19.39
N GLY A 518 -10.06 17.21 -18.41
CA GLY A 518 -9.61 16.91 -17.05
C GLY A 518 -8.64 15.73 -16.98
N ARG A 519 -8.89 14.65 -17.74
CA ARG A 519 -7.98 13.48 -17.80
C ARG A 519 -6.63 13.85 -18.44
N ARG A 520 -6.64 14.67 -19.50
CA ARG A 520 -5.41 15.16 -20.14
C ARG A 520 -4.60 16.04 -19.18
N LEU A 521 -5.26 16.99 -18.51
CA LEU A 521 -4.63 17.85 -17.51
C LEU A 521 -4.03 17.05 -16.37
N ALA A 522 -4.75 16.04 -15.84
CA ALA A 522 -4.23 15.17 -14.78
C ALA A 522 -2.97 14.41 -15.22
N ILE A 523 -2.97 13.84 -16.44
CA ILE A 523 -1.80 13.13 -16.97
C ILE A 523 -0.64 14.08 -17.27
N TYR A 524 -0.88 15.28 -17.78
CA TYR A 524 0.18 16.26 -17.99
C TYR A 524 0.77 16.78 -16.68
N ALA A 525 -0.08 17.09 -15.70
CA ALA A 525 0.37 17.47 -14.36
C ALA A 525 1.20 16.36 -13.71
N LEU A 526 0.73 15.11 -13.80
CA LEU A 526 1.47 13.95 -13.32
C LEU A 526 2.81 13.80 -14.05
N SER A 527 2.83 13.95 -15.37
CA SER A 527 4.06 13.86 -16.16
C SER A 527 5.07 14.94 -15.75
N GLY A 528 4.62 16.19 -15.59
CA GLY A 528 5.47 17.29 -15.15
C GLY A 528 6.06 17.07 -13.76
N TYR A 529 5.23 16.61 -12.83
CA TYR A 529 5.65 16.21 -11.49
C TYR A 529 6.70 15.09 -11.52
N LEU A 530 6.50 14.05 -12.33
CA LEU A 530 7.44 12.94 -12.44
C LEU A 530 8.76 13.34 -13.06
N VAL A 531 8.73 14.14 -14.13
CA VAL A 531 9.94 14.67 -14.77
C VAL A 531 10.73 15.50 -13.77
N LEU A 532 10.08 16.42 -13.06
CA LEU A 532 10.72 17.22 -12.02
C LEU A 532 11.33 16.31 -10.94
N SER A 533 10.57 15.34 -10.44
CA SER A 533 11.01 14.48 -9.35
C SER A 533 12.18 13.58 -9.74
N ILE A 534 12.17 13.02 -10.95
CA ILE A 534 13.26 12.20 -11.46
C ILE A 534 14.51 13.04 -11.68
N ILE A 535 14.40 14.23 -12.28
CA ILE A 535 15.54 15.14 -12.46
C ILE A 535 16.17 15.46 -11.10
N MET A 536 15.34 15.81 -10.13
CA MET A 536 15.76 16.13 -8.76
C MET A 536 16.49 14.94 -8.11
N LEU A 537 15.95 13.72 -8.23
CA LEU A 537 16.60 12.52 -7.70
C LEU A 537 17.95 12.22 -8.40
N VAL A 538 18.03 12.41 -9.71
CA VAL A 538 19.27 12.22 -10.48
C VAL A 538 20.33 13.25 -10.05
N VAL A 539 19.95 14.52 -9.90
CA VAL A 539 20.85 15.57 -9.38
C VAL A 539 21.40 15.14 -8.02
N LYS A 540 20.53 14.69 -7.11
CA LYS A 540 20.96 14.24 -5.78
C LYS A 540 21.90 13.04 -5.84
N ALA A 541 21.61 12.06 -6.69
CA ALA A 541 22.45 10.89 -6.86
C ALA A 541 23.85 11.26 -7.37
N VAL A 542 23.93 12.22 -8.30
CA VAL A 542 25.20 12.75 -8.81
C VAL A 542 25.95 13.50 -7.70
N GLU A 543 25.29 14.38 -6.94
CA GLU A 543 25.90 15.08 -5.81
C GLU A 543 26.53 14.09 -4.82
N LEU A 544 25.76 13.07 -4.40
CA LEU A 544 26.23 12.04 -3.47
C LEU A 544 27.40 11.22 -4.03
N ALA A 545 27.42 10.98 -5.35
CA ALA A 545 28.51 10.27 -6.01
C ALA A 545 29.79 11.13 -6.11
N THR A 546 29.65 12.45 -6.27
CA THR A 546 30.77 13.40 -6.37
C THR A 546 31.34 13.86 -5.01
N GLN A 547 30.60 13.66 -3.92
CA GLN A 547 31.04 13.96 -2.54
C GLN A 547 31.81 12.81 -1.87
N ARG A 548 32.03 11.69 -2.58
CA ARG A 548 32.98 10.63 -2.20
C ARG A 548 34.33 10.90 -2.85
#